data_AF-A0A922WV86-F1
#
_entry.id   AF-A0A922WV86-F1
#
_cell.length_a   1.000
_cell.length_b   1.000
_cell.length_c   1.000
_cell.angle_alpha   90.00
_cell.angle_beta   90.00
_cell.angle_gamma   90.00
#
_symmetry.space_group_name_H-M   'P 1'
#
loop_
_entity.id
_entity.type
_entity.pdbx_description
1 polymer ?
#
loop_
_entity_poly.entity_id
_entity_poly.type
_entity_poly.pdbx_seq_one_letter_code
_entity_poly.pdbx_strand_id
1 'polypeptide(L)'
;MRHGISGRKLGRKTGHRNALFRNMAAALIKHEQIKTTLPKAKELRPYLEKLITLAKRGGLSNRRLAMARLGDETQLKKLFEVLAERYSDREGGYTRVLRAGVRAGDAVQMAIIELVDRDEDARGQDSGPVASEGEYEDA
;
A
#
# COMPACT_ATOMS: atom_id res chain seq x y z
N MET A 1 9.03 -28.26 10.00
CA MET A 1 8.42 -27.08 10.69
C MET A 1 9.02 -25.79 10.14
N ARG A 2 8.32 -24.65 10.28
CA ARG A 2 8.81 -23.32 9.85
C ARG A 2 9.24 -22.47 11.06
N HIS A 3 10.25 -22.90 11.81
CA HIS A 3 10.73 -22.14 12.98
C HIS A 3 11.43 -20.85 12.54
N GLY A 4 11.09 -19.72 13.16
CA GLY A 4 11.69 -18.40 12.88
C GLY A 4 11.36 -17.77 11.52
N ILE A 5 10.54 -18.43 10.69
CA ILE A 5 10.19 -17.91 9.37
C ILE A 5 9.05 -16.90 9.50
N SER A 6 9.35 -15.64 9.20
CA SER A 6 8.35 -14.57 9.12
C SER A 6 7.83 -14.37 7.70
N GLY A 7 6.61 -13.85 7.61
CA GLY A 7 5.96 -13.49 6.35
C GLY A 7 5.29 -14.63 5.59
N ARG A 8 4.28 -14.28 4.78
CA ARG A 8 3.53 -15.23 3.95
C ARG A 8 4.17 -15.39 2.58
N LYS A 9 4.21 -16.62 2.06
CA LYS A 9 4.65 -16.89 0.68
C LYS A 9 3.69 -16.36 -0.38
N LEU A 10 2.41 -16.17 -0.04
CA LEU A 10 1.33 -15.68 -0.93
C LEU A 10 1.23 -16.45 -2.27
N GLY A 11 1.61 -17.73 -2.28
CA GLY A 11 1.65 -18.56 -3.49
C GLY A 11 2.63 -18.06 -4.57
N ARG A 12 3.63 -17.22 -4.21
CA ARG A 12 4.54 -16.56 -5.16
C ARG A 12 6.00 -16.84 -4.85
N LYS A 13 6.81 -16.97 -5.91
CA LYS A 13 8.29 -16.91 -5.85
C LYS A 13 8.73 -15.51 -5.37
N THR A 14 9.94 -15.40 -4.84
CA THR A 14 10.45 -14.18 -4.21
C THR A 14 10.41 -12.96 -5.13
N GLY A 15 10.85 -13.08 -6.40
CA GLY A 15 10.83 -11.96 -7.35
C GLY A 15 9.43 -11.39 -7.58
N HIS A 16 8.45 -12.24 -7.89
CA HIS A 16 7.06 -11.84 -8.07
C HIS A 16 6.46 -11.30 -6.76
N ARG A 17 6.79 -11.89 -5.61
CA ARG A 17 6.32 -11.37 -4.32
C ARG A 17 6.87 -9.96 -4.04
N ASN A 18 8.12 -9.69 -4.38
CA ASN A 18 8.71 -8.35 -4.24
C ASN A 18 8.03 -7.35 -5.18
N ALA A 19 7.84 -7.70 -6.45
CA ALA A 19 7.12 -6.86 -7.42
C ALA A 19 5.69 -6.56 -6.97
N LEU A 20 4.97 -7.55 -6.42
CA LEU A 20 3.63 -7.35 -5.85
C LEU A 20 3.62 -6.29 -4.76
N PHE A 21 4.55 -6.35 -3.79
CA PHE A 21 4.61 -5.37 -2.71
C PHE A 21 5.06 -3.99 -3.17
N ARG A 22 5.95 -3.90 -4.16
CA ARG A 22 6.31 -2.63 -4.81
C ARG A 22 5.08 -1.93 -5.38
N ASN A 23 4.35 -2.63 -6.24
CA ASN A 23 3.17 -2.09 -6.90
C ASN A 23 2.07 -1.73 -5.89
N MET A 24 1.83 -2.59 -4.89
CA MET A 24 0.85 -2.31 -3.85
C MET A 24 1.26 -1.12 -2.95
N ALA A 25 2.54 -0.96 -2.64
CA ALA A 25 3.03 0.18 -1.87
C ALA A 25 2.91 1.48 -2.67
N ALA A 26 3.29 1.48 -3.95
CA ALA A 26 3.12 2.63 -4.83
C ALA A 26 1.64 3.02 -4.97
N ALA A 27 0.74 2.05 -5.18
CA ALA A 27 -0.69 2.29 -5.23
C ALA A 27 -1.25 2.84 -3.90
N LEU A 28 -0.77 2.33 -2.76
CA LEU A 28 -1.20 2.83 -1.45
C LEU A 28 -0.65 4.23 -1.14
N ILE A 29 0.55 4.58 -1.58
CA ILE A 29 1.07 5.96 -1.46
C ILE A 29 0.28 6.90 -2.38
N LYS A 30 -0.03 6.46 -3.59
CA LYS A 30 -0.79 7.25 -4.57
C LYS A 30 -2.19 7.55 -4.05
N HIS A 31 -2.98 6.50 -3.80
CA HIS A 31 -4.41 6.61 -3.51
C HIS A 31 -4.75 6.68 -2.04
N GLU A 32 -3.78 6.49 -1.15
CA GLU A 32 -3.88 6.51 0.31
C GLU A 32 -4.85 5.49 0.94
N GLN A 33 -5.61 4.77 0.12
CA GLN A 33 -6.47 3.65 0.46
C GLN A 33 -6.55 2.68 -0.73
N ILE A 34 -6.38 1.38 -0.48
CA ILE A 34 -6.58 0.32 -1.48
C ILE A 34 -7.38 -0.85 -0.88
N LYS A 35 -8.20 -1.49 -1.71
CA LYS A 35 -8.91 -2.74 -1.38
C LYS A 35 -8.14 -3.94 -1.93
N THR A 36 -7.85 -4.91 -1.08
CA THR A 36 -7.10 -6.12 -1.46
C THR A 36 -7.51 -7.32 -0.59
N THR A 37 -6.85 -8.45 -0.71
CA THR A 37 -7.12 -9.60 0.16
C THR A 37 -6.48 -9.40 1.53
N LEU A 38 -7.13 -9.89 2.59
CA LEU A 38 -6.66 -9.73 3.96
C LEU A 38 -5.19 -10.19 4.17
N PRO A 39 -4.74 -11.34 3.63
CA PRO A 39 -3.35 -11.75 3.76
C PRO A 39 -2.38 -10.76 3.11
N LYS A 40 -2.72 -10.20 1.94
CA LYS A 40 -1.87 -9.21 1.24
C LYS A 40 -1.80 -7.90 2.03
N ALA A 41 -2.93 -7.40 2.52
CA ALA A 41 -2.98 -6.19 3.34
C ALA A 41 -2.10 -6.32 4.59
N LYS A 42 -2.21 -7.44 5.33
CA LYS A 42 -1.40 -7.69 6.52
C LYS A 42 0.10 -7.77 6.23
N GLU A 43 0.50 -8.31 5.09
CA GLU A 43 1.92 -8.35 4.69
C GLU A 43 2.43 -7.02 4.13
N LEU A 44 1.56 -6.18 3.58
CA LEU A 44 1.93 -4.85 3.09
C LEU A 44 2.29 -3.90 4.23
N ARG A 45 1.62 -4.01 5.39
CA ARG A 45 1.87 -3.14 6.57
C ARG A 45 3.36 -3.00 6.91
N PRO A 46 4.13 -4.06 7.25
CA PRO A 46 5.53 -3.91 7.61
C PRO A 46 6.40 -3.38 6.47
N TYR A 47 5.97 -3.54 5.22
CA TYR A 47 6.67 -3.01 4.06
C TYR A 47 6.50 -1.48 3.97
N LEU A 48 5.26 -0.99 4.05
CA LEU A 48 4.97 0.44 3.95
C LEU A 48 5.38 1.23 5.20
N GLU A 49 5.20 0.66 6.40
CA GLU A 49 5.63 1.28 7.67
C GLU A 49 7.13 1.59 7.67
N LYS A 50 7.94 0.68 7.11
CA LYS A 50 9.39 0.88 6.95
C LYS A 50 9.71 1.96 5.92
N LEU A 51 8.94 2.08 4.84
CA LEU A 51 9.13 3.16 3.85
C LEU A 51 8.85 4.53 4.46
N ILE A 52 7.74 4.69 5.18
CA ILE A 52 7.40 5.95 5.88
C ILE A 52 8.46 6.27 6.93
N THR A 53 8.93 5.27 7.68
CA THR A 53 10.01 5.46 8.66
C THR A 53 11.32 5.94 8.00
N LEU A 54 11.69 5.39 6.84
CA LEU A 54 12.85 5.86 6.08
C LEU A 54 12.67 7.31 5.60
N ALA A 55 11.46 7.65 5.16
CA ALA A 55 11.11 8.99 4.69
C ALA A 55 11.21 10.03 5.80
N LYS A 56 10.61 9.74 6.98
CA LYS A 56 10.69 10.58 8.18
C LYS A 56 12.12 10.86 8.63
N ARG A 57 12.99 9.84 8.59
CA ARG A 57 14.42 10.01 8.94
C ARG A 57 15.17 10.90 7.95
N GLY A 58 14.67 11.06 6.73
CA GLY A 58 15.27 11.91 5.71
C GLY A 58 16.67 11.46 5.28
N GLY A 59 17.37 12.33 4.57
CA GLY A 59 18.75 12.12 4.12
C GLY A 59 18.89 11.29 2.83
N LEU A 60 20.02 11.49 2.14
CA LEU A 60 20.28 10.92 0.82
C LEU A 60 20.32 9.39 0.82
N SER A 61 20.93 8.78 1.85
CA SER A 61 21.06 7.33 1.97
C SER A 61 19.68 6.65 2.09
N ASN A 62 18.81 7.19 2.96
CA ASN A 62 17.47 6.65 3.15
C ASN A 62 16.60 6.86 1.90
N ARG A 63 16.74 7.99 1.21
CA ARG A 63 16.06 8.24 -0.07
C ARG A 63 16.46 7.23 -1.15
N ARG A 64 17.76 6.91 -1.28
CA ARG A 64 18.25 5.86 -2.20
C ARG A 64 17.73 4.48 -1.82
N LEU A 65 17.72 4.15 -0.52
CA LEU A 65 17.20 2.87 -0.04
C LEU A 65 15.69 2.73 -0.27
N ALA A 66 14.93 3.79 -0.04
CA ALA A 66 13.50 3.83 -0.31
C ALA A 66 13.22 3.70 -1.81
N MET A 67 13.99 4.38 -2.67
CA MET A 67 13.86 4.27 -4.14
C MET A 67 14.15 2.84 -4.63
N ALA A 68 15.22 2.21 -4.15
CA ALA A 68 15.55 0.82 -4.49
C ALA A 68 14.45 -0.18 -4.06
N ARG A 69 13.70 0.16 -3.00
CA ARG A 69 12.58 -0.65 -2.54
C ARG A 69 11.33 -0.36 -3.35
N LEU A 70 10.91 0.90 -3.48
CA LEU A 70 9.65 1.33 -4.08
C LEU A 70 9.66 1.23 -5.61
N GLY A 71 10.74 1.70 -6.25
CA GLY A 71 10.92 1.66 -7.71
C GLY A 71 10.07 2.67 -8.49
N ASP A 72 9.49 3.67 -7.82
CA ASP A 72 8.61 4.69 -8.41
C ASP A 72 9.03 6.06 -7.87
N GLU A 73 9.50 6.93 -8.75
CA GLU A 73 10.04 8.25 -8.38
C GLU A 73 8.93 9.23 -7.95
N THR A 74 7.78 9.19 -8.62
CA THR A 74 6.64 10.05 -8.30
C THR A 74 6.11 9.73 -6.90
N GLN A 75 5.96 8.45 -6.58
CA GLN A 75 5.53 8.03 -5.25
C GLN A 75 6.64 8.23 -4.20
N LEU A 76 7.92 8.13 -4.58
CA LEU A 76 9.03 8.47 -3.69
C LEU A 76 8.97 9.95 -3.28
N LYS A 77 8.68 10.84 -4.23
CA LYS A 77 8.53 12.28 -3.96
C LYS A 77 7.41 12.54 -2.96
N LYS A 78 6.20 12.03 -3.22
CA LYS A 78 5.05 12.13 -2.30
C LYS A 78 5.39 11.56 -0.91
N LEU A 79 6.09 10.42 -0.86
CA LEU A 79 6.49 9.79 0.39
C LEU A 79 7.40 10.69 1.25
N PHE A 80 8.37 11.39 0.64
CA PHE A 80 9.33 12.23 1.37
C PHE A 80 8.85 13.66 1.62
N GLU A 81 7.99 14.21 0.76
CA GLU A 81 7.54 15.61 0.88
C GLU A 81 6.22 15.73 1.63
N VAL A 82 5.29 14.80 1.42
CA VAL A 82 3.93 14.87 2.00
C VAL A 82 3.81 13.92 3.20
N LEU A 83 4.10 12.64 3.00
CA LEU A 83 3.85 11.64 4.04
C LEU A 83 4.86 11.71 5.20
N ALA A 84 6.11 12.09 4.92
CA ALA A 84 7.13 12.25 5.97
C ALA A 84 6.75 13.38 6.94
N GLU A 85 6.30 14.53 6.39
CA GLU A 85 5.83 15.67 7.17
C GLU A 85 4.55 15.32 7.93
N ARG A 86 3.55 14.74 7.25
CA ARG A 86 2.27 14.36 7.85
C ARG A 86 2.43 13.45 9.07
N TYR A 87 3.42 12.57 9.04
CA TYR A 87 3.65 11.59 10.10
C TYR A 87 4.84 11.91 11.01
N SER A 88 5.38 13.13 10.97
CA SER A 88 6.56 13.56 11.75
C SER A 88 6.45 13.17 13.24
N ASP A 89 5.32 13.46 13.87
CA ASP A 89 5.08 13.24 15.31
C ASP A 89 4.58 11.83 15.68
N ARG A 90 4.28 10.98 14.68
CA ARG A 90 3.73 9.63 14.93
C ARG A 90 4.82 8.57 15.03
N GLU A 91 4.92 7.86 16.16
CA GLU A 91 5.89 6.77 16.37
C GLU A 91 5.41 5.40 15.83
N GLY A 92 5.19 5.31 14.53
CA GLY A 92 4.73 4.09 13.86
C GLY A 92 3.21 3.90 13.85
N GLY A 93 2.75 2.83 13.21
CA GLY A 93 1.32 2.60 13.03
C GLY A 93 0.70 3.59 12.05
N TYR A 94 1.40 3.85 10.94
CA TYR A 94 0.96 4.75 9.87
C TYR A 94 -0.17 4.14 9.01
N THR A 95 -0.34 2.82 9.09
CA THR A 95 -1.32 2.07 8.29
C THR A 95 -2.40 1.40 9.14
N ARG A 96 -3.64 1.44 8.65
CA ARG A 96 -4.79 0.71 9.21
C ARG A 96 -5.25 -0.37 8.24
N VAL A 97 -5.64 -1.53 8.78
CA VAL A 97 -6.24 -2.63 7.99
C VAL A 97 -7.62 -2.93 8.54
N LEU A 98 -8.64 -2.73 7.72
CA LEU A 98 -10.04 -2.97 8.01
C LEU A 98 -10.53 -4.19 7.22
N ARG A 99 -11.33 -5.05 7.83
CA ARG A 99 -11.96 -6.18 7.12
C ARG A 99 -13.05 -5.63 6.20
N ALA A 100 -13.13 -6.15 4.98
CA ALA A 100 -14.04 -5.64 3.94
C ALA A 100 -14.89 -6.77 3.34
N GLY A 101 -15.41 -7.64 4.21
CA GLY A 101 -16.24 -8.78 3.82
C GLY A 101 -15.48 -9.89 3.09
N VAL A 102 -16.24 -10.70 2.35
CA VAL A 102 -15.73 -11.76 1.48
C VAL A 102 -16.03 -11.43 0.03
N ARG A 103 -15.14 -11.83 -0.87
CA ARG A 103 -15.32 -11.62 -2.30
C ARG A 103 -16.27 -12.66 -2.89
N ALA A 104 -17.24 -12.21 -3.68
CA ALA A 104 -18.10 -13.07 -4.46
C ALA A 104 -17.29 -13.83 -5.53
N GLY A 105 -17.55 -15.13 -5.69
CA GLY A 105 -16.87 -16.01 -6.64
C GLY A 105 -15.86 -16.98 -6.01
N ASP A 106 -15.03 -16.51 -5.08
CA ASP A 106 -14.00 -17.36 -4.43
C ASP A 106 -14.02 -17.32 -2.90
N ALA A 107 -14.98 -16.61 -2.30
CA ALA A 107 -15.17 -16.47 -0.86
C ALA A 107 -13.91 -15.99 -0.10
N VAL A 108 -12.98 -15.32 -0.78
CA VAL A 108 -11.73 -14.84 -0.15
C VAL A 108 -12.01 -13.65 0.75
N GLN A 109 -11.44 -13.66 1.96
CA GLN A 109 -11.53 -12.52 2.88
C GLN A 109 -10.83 -11.29 2.31
N MET A 110 -11.59 -10.22 2.14
CA MET A 110 -11.11 -8.93 1.66
C MET A 110 -10.79 -8.00 2.82
N ALA A 111 -9.94 -7.02 2.54
CA ALA A 111 -9.56 -5.97 3.47
C ALA A 111 -9.31 -4.66 2.73
N ILE A 112 -9.60 -3.57 3.39
CA ILE A 112 -9.14 -2.24 3.02
C ILE A 112 -7.88 -1.97 3.83
N ILE A 113 -6.80 -1.56 3.17
CA ILE A 113 -5.63 -1.00 3.82
C ILE A 113 -5.52 0.47 3.45
N GLU A 114 -5.32 1.31 4.46
CA GLU A 114 -5.32 2.75 4.32
C GLU A 114 -4.26 3.40 5.21
N LEU A 115 -3.89 4.62 4.85
CA LEU A 115 -3.14 5.53 5.72
C LEU A 115 -4.06 6.07 6.83
N VAL A 116 -3.55 6.16 8.07
CA VAL A 116 -4.38 6.51 9.25
C VAL A 116 -4.97 7.92 9.13
N ASP A 117 -4.15 8.87 8.65
CA ASP A 117 -4.51 10.28 8.46
C ASP A 117 -4.54 10.57 6.94
N ARG A 118 -5.29 9.74 6.19
CA ARG A 118 -5.33 9.83 4.71
C ARG A 118 -6.05 11.08 4.21
N ASP A 119 -5.63 11.55 3.05
CA ASP A 119 -6.42 12.40 2.18
C ASP A 119 -7.54 11.57 1.54
N GLU A 120 -8.79 12.01 1.67
CA GLU A 120 -9.94 11.27 1.14
C GLU A 120 -10.07 11.39 -0.37
N ASP A 121 -9.65 12.53 -0.92
CA ASP A 121 -9.74 12.86 -2.36
C ASP A 121 -8.69 12.11 -3.18
N ALA A 122 -7.62 11.64 -2.54
CA ALA A 122 -6.61 10.81 -3.18
C ALA A 122 -7.17 9.45 -3.66
N ARG A 123 -8.29 9.00 -3.10
CA ARG A 123 -8.86 7.68 -3.41
C ARG A 123 -9.29 7.62 -4.88
N GLY A 124 -8.65 6.74 -5.65
CA GLY A 124 -9.02 6.53 -7.05
C GLY A 124 -8.44 7.55 -8.02
N GLN A 125 -7.57 8.46 -7.55
CA GLN A 125 -6.92 9.48 -8.38
C GLN A 125 -6.17 8.88 -9.59
N ASP A 126 -6.55 9.27 -10.80
CA ASP A 126 -5.99 8.78 -12.07
C ASP A 126 -6.01 7.25 -12.20
N SER A 127 -7.07 6.59 -11.73
CA SER A 127 -7.23 5.11 -11.75
C SER A 127 -7.92 4.54 -12.99
N GLY A 128 -7.91 5.26 -14.12
CA GLY A 128 -8.63 4.86 -15.33
C GLY A 128 -10.13 5.18 -15.27
N PRO A 129 -10.93 4.71 -16.24
CA PRO A 129 -12.34 5.07 -16.34
C PRO A 129 -13.12 4.64 -15.10
N VAL A 130 -13.90 5.57 -14.55
CA VAL A 130 -14.81 5.32 -13.45
C VAL A 130 -16.13 4.92 -14.09
N ALA A 131 -16.54 3.65 -13.92
CA ALA A 131 -17.86 3.22 -14.38
C ALA A 131 -18.91 4.05 -13.62
N SER A 132 -19.51 5.01 -14.31
CA SER A 132 -20.60 5.81 -13.77
C SER A 132 -21.90 5.01 -13.89
N GLU A 133 -22.84 5.22 -12.99
CA GLU A 133 -24.09 4.44 -12.92
C GLU A 133 -24.90 4.47 -14.24
N GLY A 134 -24.70 5.47 -15.11
CA GLY A 134 -25.36 5.58 -16.41
C GLY A 134 -24.80 4.71 -17.55
N GLU A 135 -23.63 4.07 -17.39
CA GLU A 135 -23.07 3.22 -18.46
C GLU A 135 -23.74 1.83 -18.55
N TYR A 136 -24.58 1.47 -17.58
CA TYR A 136 -25.27 0.18 -17.52
C TYR A 136 -26.74 0.24 -17.98
N GLU A 137 -27.29 1.42 -18.26
CA GLU A 137 -28.67 1.55 -18.76
C GLU A 137 -28.77 1.32 -20.28
N ASP A 138 -27.66 1.42 -21.01
CA ASP A 138 -27.59 1.33 -22.48
C ASP A 138 -27.03 -0.02 -23.01
N ALA A 139 -26.89 -1.06 -22.17
CA ALA A 139 -26.35 -2.38 -22.54
C ALA A 139 -27.36 -3.52 -22.30
#